data_AF-A0A928E3M6-F1
#
_entry.id   AF-A0A928E3M6-F1
#
_cell.length_a   1.000
_cell.length_b   1.000
_cell.length_c   1.000
_cell.angle_alpha   90.00
_cell.angle_beta   90.00
_cell.angle_gamma   90.00
#
_symmetry.space_group_name_H-M   'P 1'
#
loop_
_entity.id
_entity.type
_entity.pdbx_description
1 polymer ?
#
loop_
_entity_poly.entity_id
_entity_poly.type
_entity_poly.pdbx_seq_one_letter_code
_entity_poly.pdbx_strand_id
1 'polypeptide(L)'
;MSKTNKKVSMDVINILKSVMDYKVKPLRAAVDAGKQAALEEPVIHEQIASLQHFIDNSRYDRSEAMEAERELAEYEMQASSIRDKINRGNTAAAQMVYAKNFYKSYQDTCRKINNIPKIRDMESERAELENRLATLERNIEACEINMASNLYGVDFADQSRTDYKFFCEQYNSVYNQLQKIISDINQLQHS
;
A
#
# COMPACT_ATOMS: atom_id res chain seq x y z
N MET A 1 -33.64 -2.47 -7.29
CA MET A 1 -32.29 -2.23 -7.86
C MET A 1 -31.27 -2.98 -7.02
N SER A 2 -30.70 -4.04 -7.55
CA SER A 2 -29.67 -4.84 -6.86
C SER A 2 -28.38 -4.02 -6.77
N LYS A 3 -27.99 -3.59 -5.57
CA LYS A 3 -26.64 -3.11 -5.30
C LYS A 3 -25.73 -4.34 -5.30
N THR A 4 -25.28 -4.77 -6.48
CA THR A 4 -24.13 -5.68 -6.58
C THR A 4 -22.91 -4.90 -6.12
N ASN A 5 -22.64 -4.91 -4.81
CA ASN A 5 -21.31 -4.67 -4.28
C ASN A 5 -20.43 -5.77 -4.84
N LYS A 6 -19.84 -5.54 -6.01
CA LYS A 6 -18.84 -6.42 -6.61
C LYS A 6 -17.65 -6.40 -5.65
N LYS A 7 -17.59 -7.40 -4.74
CA LYS A 7 -16.37 -7.67 -3.98
C LYS A 7 -15.28 -7.95 -5.02
N VAL A 8 -14.33 -7.02 -5.13
CA VAL A 8 -13.11 -7.25 -5.90
C VAL A 8 -12.38 -8.38 -5.20
N SER A 9 -12.24 -9.53 -5.86
CA SER A 9 -11.51 -10.66 -5.28
C SER A 9 -10.00 -10.37 -5.28
N MET A 10 -9.28 -11.02 -4.37
CA MET A 10 -7.83 -10.97 -4.32
C MET A 10 -7.20 -11.36 -5.67
N ASP A 11 -7.86 -12.24 -6.43
CA ASP A 11 -7.42 -12.65 -7.77
C ASP A 11 -7.36 -11.49 -8.76
N VAL A 12 -8.39 -10.63 -8.78
CA VAL A 12 -8.41 -9.45 -9.67
C VAL A 12 -7.28 -8.49 -9.32
N ILE A 13 -7.02 -8.30 -8.02
CA ILE A 13 -5.95 -7.43 -7.53
C ILE A 13 -4.57 -8.01 -7.88
N ASN A 14 -4.40 -9.32 -7.76
CA ASN A 14 -3.18 -10.03 -8.17
C ASN A 14 -2.94 -9.97 -9.69
N ILE A 15 -4.00 -10.07 -10.50
CA ILE A 15 -3.91 -9.90 -11.96
C ILE A 15 -3.44 -8.49 -12.30
N LEU A 16 -4.02 -7.45 -11.68
CA LEU A 16 -3.59 -6.06 -11.89
C LEU A 16 -2.12 -5.86 -11.51
N LYS A 17 -1.65 -6.49 -10.41
CA LYS A 17 -0.23 -6.47 -10.04
C LYS A 17 0.64 -7.12 -11.11
N SER A 18 0.26 -8.29 -11.62
CA SER A 18 1.01 -8.99 -12.67
C SER A 18 1.16 -8.14 -13.93
N VAL A 19 0.08 -7.47 -14.36
CA VAL A 19 0.12 -6.52 -15.48
C VAL A 19 1.07 -5.36 -15.21
N MET A 20 1.06 -4.81 -13.99
CA MET A 20 1.99 -3.75 -13.62
C MET A 20 3.45 -4.23 -13.58
N ASP A 21 3.72 -5.39 -12.98
CA ASP A 21 5.05 -5.99 -12.93
C ASP A 21 5.63 -6.20 -14.34
N TYR A 22 4.81 -6.68 -15.27
CA TYR A 22 5.17 -6.85 -16.67
C TYR A 22 5.56 -5.51 -17.33
N LYS A 23 4.81 -4.43 -17.05
CA LYS A 23 5.08 -3.09 -17.58
C LYS A 23 6.31 -2.42 -16.97
N VAL A 24 6.60 -2.66 -15.70
CA VAL A 24 7.71 -1.98 -14.99
C VAL A 24 9.08 -2.43 -15.49
N LYS A 25 9.25 -3.70 -15.86
CA LYS A 25 10.54 -4.25 -16.30
C LYS A 25 11.18 -3.50 -17.48
N PRO A 26 10.49 -3.28 -18.62
CA PRO A 26 11.05 -2.50 -19.73
C PRO A 26 11.22 -1.02 -19.39
N LEU A 27 10.39 -0.44 -18.53
CA LEU A 27 10.53 0.96 -18.11
C LEU A 27 11.82 1.18 -17.32
N ARG A 28 12.17 0.27 -16.42
CA ARG A 28 13.43 0.35 -15.67
C ARG A 28 14.64 0.33 -16.60
N ALA A 29 14.64 -0.59 -17.57
CA ALA A 29 15.71 -0.65 -18.58
C ALA A 29 15.81 0.65 -19.41
N ALA A 30 14.68 1.25 -19.78
CA ALA A 30 14.66 2.53 -20.50
C ALA A 30 15.18 3.70 -19.65
N VAL A 31 14.85 3.74 -18.35
CA VAL A 31 15.39 4.74 -17.41
C VAL A 31 16.90 4.60 -17.28
N ASP A 32 17.39 3.38 -17.08
CA ASP A 32 18.83 3.13 -16.93
C ASP A 32 19.59 3.48 -18.23
N ALA A 33 19.02 3.14 -19.40
CA ALA A 33 19.57 3.53 -20.69
C ALA A 33 19.58 5.05 -20.91
N GLY A 34 18.54 5.77 -20.49
CA GLY A 34 18.49 7.24 -20.57
C GLY A 34 19.51 7.92 -19.66
N LYS A 35 19.74 7.38 -18.45
CA LYS A 35 20.79 7.86 -17.54
C LYS A 35 22.18 7.64 -18.12
N GLN A 36 22.43 6.46 -18.69
CA GLN A 36 23.70 6.16 -19.34
C GLN A 36 23.94 7.09 -20.54
N ALA A 37 22.92 7.29 -21.38
CA ALA A 37 22.99 8.21 -22.51
C ALA A 37 23.27 9.66 -22.08
N ALA A 38 22.73 10.11 -20.94
CA ALA A 38 23.02 11.44 -20.40
C ALA A 38 24.48 11.61 -19.92
N LEU A 39 25.18 10.51 -19.60
CA LEU A 39 26.62 10.55 -19.29
C LEU A 39 27.47 10.60 -20.57
N GLU A 40 26.98 10.03 -21.66
CA GLU A 40 27.65 9.97 -22.97
C GLU A 40 27.46 11.27 -23.79
N GLU A 41 26.32 11.94 -23.62
CA GLU A 41 25.95 13.19 -24.31
C GLU A 41 27.04 14.28 -24.32
N PRO A 42 27.68 14.65 -23.19
CA PRO A 42 28.72 15.69 -23.19
C PRO A 42 29.97 15.29 -23.99
N VAL A 43 30.33 14.00 -23.98
CA VAL A 43 31.52 13.50 -24.71
C VAL A 43 31.31 13.61 -26.21
N ILE A 44 30.12 13.21 -26.70
CA ILE A 44 29.78 13.36 -28.11
C ILE A 44 29.73 14.84 -28.52
N HIS A 45 29.18 15.72 -27.68
CA HIS A 45 29.18 17.16 -27.98
C HIS A 45 30.58 17.77 -28.03
N GLU A 46 31.51 17.30 -27.20
CA GLU A 46 32.92 17.72 -27.25
C GLU A 46 33.60 17.27 -28.55
N GLN A 47 33.34 16.04 -29.01
CA GLN A 47 33.86 15.51 -30.27
C GLN A 47 33.31 16.28 -31.48
N ILE A 48 32.01 16.58 -31.50
CA ILE A 48 31.38 17.43 -32.52
C ILE A 48 32.07 18.80 -32.55
N ALA A 49 32.22 19.46 -31.39
CA ALA A 49 32.84 20.77 -31.32
C ALA A 49 34.30 20.77 -31.81
N SER A 50 35.06 19.71 -31.48
CA SER A 50 36.44 19.53 -31.92
C SER A 50 36.55 19.35 -33.44
N LEU A 51 35.71 18.50 -34.02
CA LEU A 51 35.66 18.28 -35.47
C LEU A 51 35.19 19.52 -36.22
N GLN A 52 34.18 20.21 -35.71
CA GLN A 52 33.72 21.48 -36.28
C GLN A 52 34.87 22.50 -36.33
N HIS A 53 35.61 22.64 -35.23
CA HIS A 53 36.77 23.53 -35.15
C HIS A 53 37.90 23.10 -36.11
N PHE A 54 38.13 21.80 -36.28
CA PHE A 54 39.11 21.29 -37.25
C PHE A 54 38.71 21.63 -38.69
N ILE A 55 37.45 21.40 -39.07
CA ILE A 55 36.90 21.70 -40.40
C ILE A 55 37.01 23.20 -40.69
N ASP A 56 36.63 24.05 -39.73
CA ASP A 56 36.66 25.51 -39.87
C ASP A 56 38.08 26.05 -40.13
N ASN A 57 39.11 25.37 -39.59
CA ASN A 57 40.51 25.76 -39.71
C ASN A 57 41.26 25.09 -40.88
N SER A 58 40.76 23.98 -41.44
CA SER A 58 41.45 23.16 -42.45
C SER A 58 41.14 23.58 -43.90
N ARG A 59 41.14 24.88 -44.18
CA ARG A 59 40.70 25.48 -45.45
C ARG A 59 41.48 25.08 -46.72
N TYR A 60 42.59 24.36 -46.61
CA TYR A 60 43.51 24.12 -47.75
C TYR A 60 43.80 22.64 -48.06
N ASP A 61 43.44 21.68 -47.21
CA ASP A 61 43.60 20.23 -47.48
C ASP A 61 42.24 19.54 -47.66
N ARG A 62 41.83 19.39 -48.93
CA ARG A 62 40.46 19.04 -49.30
C ARG A 62 40.07 17.59 -48.98
N SER A 63 41.02 16.65 -48.89
CA SER A 63 40.69 15.26 -48.54
C SER A 63 40.45 15.08 -47.03
N GLU A 64 41.27 15.72 -46.19
CA GLU A 64 41.14 15.63 -44.72
C GLU A 64 39.86 16.34 -44.23
N ALA A 65 39.48 17.46 -44.84
CA ALA A 65 38.22 18.13 -44.54
C ALA A 65 36.98 17.27 -44.91
N MET A 66 37.01 16.56 -46.05
CA MET A 66 35.90 15.67 -46.44
C MET A 66 35.74 14.47 -45.51
N GLU A 67 36.84 13.92 -44.99
CA GLU A 67 36.79 12.81 -44.02
C GLU A 67 36.24 13.29 -42.67
N ALA A 68 36.68 14.45 -42.20
CA ALA A 68 36.17 15.07 -40.97
C ALA A 68 34.68 15.45 -41.07
N GLU A 69 34.20 15.94 -42.22
CA GLU A 69 32.77 16.21 -42.45
C GLU A 69 31.91 14.95 -42.36
N ARG A 70 32.43 13.81 -42.84
CA ARG A 70 31.73 12.52 -42.73
C ARG A 70 31.67 12.06 -41.28
N GLU A 71 32.78 12.15 -40.55
CA GLU A 71 32.85 11.78 -39.14
C GLU A 71 31.94 12.68 -38.27
N LEU A 72 31.89 13.99 -38.58
CA LEU A 72 30.98 14.93 -37.95
C LEU A 72 29.51 14.50 -38.11
N ALA A 73 29.10 14.13 -39.33
CA ALA A 73 27.73 13.65 -39.57
C ALA A 73 27.41 12.37 -38.77
N GLU A 74 28.39 11.47 -38.60
CA GLU A 74 28.23 10.27 -37.77
C GLU A 74 28.03 10.63 -36.29
N TYR A 75 28.81 11.58 -35.75
CA TYR A 75 28.63 12.06 -34.38
C TYR A 75 27.33 12.84 -34.18
N GLU A 76 26.88 13.62 -35.15
CA GLU A 76 25.57 14.30 -35.10
C GLU A 76 24.41 13.29 -35.07
N MET A 77 24.50 12.21 -35.85
CA MET A 77 23.54 11.11 -35.78
C MET A 77 23.56 10.40 -34.42
N GLN A 78 24.76 10.19 -33.84
CA GLN A 78 24.90 9.64 -32.49
C GLN A 78 24.28 10.56 -31.43
N ALA A 79 24.52 11.87 -31.51
CA ALA A 79 23.93 12.86 -30.61
C ALA A 79 22.40 12.85 -30.67
N SER A 80 21.83 12.77 -31.88
CA SER A 80 20.38 12.61 -32.06
C SER A 80 19.86 11.33 -31.40
N SER A 81 20.55 10.20 -31.59
CA SER A 81 20.19 8.92 -30.96
C SER A 81 20.28 8.96 -29.43
N ILE A 82 21.30 9.62 -28.88
CA ILE A 82 21.47 9.84 -27.44
C ILE A 82 20.30 10.64 -26.88
N ARG A 83 19.92 11.74 -27.54
CA ARG A 83 18.80 12.57 -27.14
C ARG A 83 17.48 11.79 -27.10
N ASP A 84 17.26 10.92 -28.07
CA ASP A 84 16.11 10.02 -28.10
C ASP A 84 16.11 9.04 -26.93
N LYS A 85 17.27 8.45 -26.58
CA LYS A 85 17.40 7.57 -25.41
C LYS A 85 17.10 8.33 -24.10
N ILE A 86 17.61 9.57 -23.95
CA ILE A 86 17.33 10.44 -22.80
C ILE A 86 15.82 10.73 -22.70
N ASN A 87 15.19 11.13 -23.80
CA ASN A 87 13.75 11.43 -23.84
C ASN A 87 12.89 10.20 -23.47
N ARG A 88 13.24 9.03 -24.00
CA ARG A 88 12.59 7.76 -23.66
C ARG A 88 12.80 7.41 -22.18
N GLY A 89 14.00 7.60 -21.65
CA GLY A 89 14.31 7.39 -20.24
C GLY A 89 13.52 8.32 -19.32
N ASN A 90 13.42 9.61 -19.66
CA ASN A 90 12.63 10.59 -18.90
C ASN A 90 11.13 10.25 -18.90
N THR A 91 10.60 9.85 -20.05
CA THR A 91 9.20 9.40 -20.16
C THR A 91 8.96 8.14 -19.34
N ALA A 92 9.89 7.17 -19.40
CA ALA A 92 9.82 5.95 -18.62
C ALA A 92 9.89 6.23 -17.10
N ALA A 93 10.72 7.20 -16.68
CA ALA A 93 10.81 7.62 -15.28
C ALA A 93 9.47 8.18 -14.77
N ALA A 94 8.80 9.02 -15.57
CA ALA A 94 7.46 9.51 -15.25
C ALA A 94 6.45 8.35 -15.14
N GLN A 95 6.52 7.36 -16.04
CA GLN A 95 5.67 6.17 -15.98
C GLN A 95 5.95 5.31 -14.73
N MET A 96 7.20 5.22 -14.29
CA MET A 96 7.57 4.52 -13.05
C MET A 96 6.99 5.18 -11.79
N VAL A 97 6.73 6.50 -11.81
CA VAL A 97 6.02 7.18 -10.69
C VAL A 97 4.58 6.65 -10.56
N TYR A 98 3.89 6.45 -11.68
CA TYR A 98 2.55 5.85 -11.65
C TYR A 98 2.57 4.39 -11.15
N ALA A 99 3.57 3.60 -11.57
CA ALA A 99 3.75 2.25 -11.05
C ALA A 99 4.00 2.25 -9.53
N LYS A 100 4.81 3.18 -9.01
CA LYS A 100 5.02 3.34 -7.58
C LYS A 100 3.71 3.63 -6.83
N ASN A 101 2.89 4.53 -7.36
CA ASN A 101 1.58 4.84 -6.77
C ASN A 101 0.64 3.62 -6.81
N PHE A 102 0.64 2.87 -7.91
CA PHE A 102 -0.10 1.62 -8.01
C PHE A 102 0.30 0.62 -6.93
N TYR A 103 1.60 0.39 -6.70
CA TYR A 103 2.05 -0.55 -5.66
C TYR A 103 1.65 -0.11 -4.26
N LYS A 104 1.64 1.20 -3.98
CA LYS A 104 1.12 1.73 -2.72
C LYS A 104 -0.36 1.38 -2.54
N SER A 105 -1.18 1.70 -3.54
CA SER A 105 -2.61 1.37 -3.51
C SER A 105 -2.88 -0.14 -3.45
N TYR A 106 -2.06 -0.95 -4.14
CA TYR A 106 -2.12 -2.41 -4.08
C TYR A 106 -1.87 -2.91 -2.66
N GLN A 107 -0.82 -2.43 -1.99
CA GLN A 107 -0.49 -2.83 -0.62
C GLN A 107 -1.62 -2.46 0.35
N ASP A 108 -2.13 -1.23 0.26
CA ASP A 108 -3.24 -0.76 1.10
C ASP A 108 -4.50 -1.62 0.88
N THR A 109 -4.78 -2.01 -0.37
CA THR A 109 -5.93 -2.85 -0.69
C THR A 109 -5.76 -4.27 -0.17
N CYS A 110 -4.57 -4.85 -0.29
CA CYS A 110 -4.27 -6.18 0.23
C CYS A 110 -4.43 -6.23 1.75
N ARG A 111 -3.95 -5.22 2.48
CA ARG A 111 -4.14 -5.11 3.94
C ARG A 111 -5.63 -5.14 4.32
N LYS A 112 -6.43 -4.30 3.66
CA LYS A 112 -7.88 -4.25 3.90
C LYS A 112 -8.54 -5.59 3.66
N ILE A 113 -8.27 -6.23 2.52
CA ILE A 113 -8.89 -7.52 2.19
C ILE A 113 -8.48 -8.62 3.16
N ASN A 114 -7.21 -8.68 3.55
CA ASN A 114 -6.70 -9.68 4.48
C ASN A 114 -7.22 -9.49 5.90
N ASN A 115 -7.56 -8.26 6.30
CA ASN A 115 -8.13 -7.98 7.63
C ASN A 115 -9.63 -8.32 7.72
N ILE A 116 -10.37 -8.41 6.60
CA ILE A 116 -11.83 -8.65 6.61
C ILE A 116 -12.22 -9.93 7.38
N PRO A 117 -11.61 -11.10 7.16
CA PRO A 117 -11.98 -12.31 7.90
C PRO A 117 -11.74 -12.14 9.40
N LYS A 118 -10.58 -11.60 9.79
CA LYS A 118 -10.23 -11.36 11.19
C LYS A 118 -11.19 -10.38 11.86
N ILE A 119 -11.52 -9.27 11.21
CA ILE A 119 -12.50 -8.30 11.72
C ILE A 119 -13.87 -8.96 11.88
N ARG A 120 -14.32 -9.77 10.91
CA ARG A 120 -15.61 -10.46 10.99
C ARG A 120 -15.67 -11.45 12.16
N ASP A 121 -14.61 -12.21 12.35
CA ASP A 121 -14.54 -13.20 13.43
C ASP A 121 -14.52 -12.47 14.79
N MET A 122 -13.80 -11.35 14.90
CA MET A 122 -13.79 -10.48 16.10
C MET A 122 -15.13 -9.76 16.35
N GLU A 123 -15.86 -9.32 15.31
CA GLU A 123 -17.22 -8.78 15.46
C GLU A 123 -18.20 -9.84 15.95
N SER A 124 -17.98 -11.11 15.59
CA SER A 124 -18.78 -12.22 16.11
C SER A 124 -18.52 -12.45 17.60
N GLU A 125 -17.24 -12.43 18.01
CA GLU A 125 -16.84 -12.51 19.42
C GLU A 125 -17.36 -11.31 20.22
N ARG A 126 -17.30 -10.09 19.66
CA ARG A 126 -17.87 -8.88 20.24
C ARG A 126 -19.36 -9.05 20.54
N ALA A 127 -20.14 -9.53 19.57
CA ALA A 127 -21.57 -9.75 19.74
C ALA A 127 -21.89 -10.82 20.82
N GLU A 128 -21.05 -11.84 20.95
CA GLU A 128 -21.16 -12.84 22.02
C GLU A 128 -20.90 -12.22 23.40
N LEU A 129 -19.84 -11.41 23.54
CA LEU A 129 -19.53 -10.72 24.80
C LEU A 129 -20.62 -9.70 25.18
N GLU A 130 -21.17 -8.95 24.22
CA GLU A 130 -22.29 -8.03 24.45
C GLU A 130 -23.53 -8.77 24.99
N ASN A 131 -23.87 -9.92 24.40
CA ASN A 131 -24.97 -10.76 24.90
C ASN A 131 -24.69 -11.30 26.31
N ARG A 132 -23.43 -11.67 26.59
CA ARG A 132 -23.02 -12.15 27.92
C ARG A 132 -23.09 -11.05 28.97
N LEU A 133 -22.70 -9.81 28.65
CA LEU A 133 -22.87 -8.66 29.54
C LEU A 133 -24.34 -8.40 29.86
N ALA A 134 -25.21 -8.37 28.84
CA ALA A 134 -26.64 -8.18 29.05
C ALA A 134 -27.26 -9.27 29.95
N THR A 135 -26.75 -10.50 29.86
CA THR A 135 -27.18 -11.60 30.74
C THR A 135 -26.68 -11.39 32.17
N LEU A 136 -25.43 -10.99 32.34
CA LEU A 136 -24.86 -10.69 33.66
C LEU A 136 -25.56 -9.50 34.33
N GLU A 137 -25.91 -8.45 33.58
CA GLU A 137 -26.67 -7.30 34.09
C GLU A 137 -28.03 -7.74 34.65
N ARG A 138 -28.77 -8.57 33.92
CA ARG A 138 -30.03 -9.14 34.42
C ARG A 138 -29.85 -9.98 35.67
N ASN A 139 -28.77 -10.78 35.75
CA ASN A 139 -28.48 -11.60 36.92
C ASN A 139 -28.12 -10.75 38.15
N ILE A 140 -27.34 -9.69 37.94
CA ILE A 140 -26.97 -8.70 38.98
C ILE A 140 -28.24 -8.03 39.50
N GLU A 141 -29.09 -7.50 38.60
CA GLU A 141 -30.36 -6.87 38.95
C GLU A 141 -31.29 -7.83 39.72
N ALA A 142 -31.39 -9.09 39.29
CA ALA A 142 -32.16 -10.12 40.00
C ALA A 142 -31.62 -10.37 41.43
N CYS A 143 -30.30 -10.39 41.61
CA CYS A 143 -29.68 -10.50 42.93
C CYS A 143 -29.99 -9.28 43.80
N GLU A 144 -29.96 -8.06 43.24
CA GLU A 144 -30.29 -6.81 43.95
C GLU A 144 -31.74 -6.82 44.44
N ILE A 145 -32.68 -7.26 43.59
CA ILE A 145 -34.10 -7.42 43.96
C ILE A 145 -34.26 -8.43 45.09
N ASN A 146 -33.60 -9.59 45.00
CA ASN A 146 -33.68 -10.64 46.02
C ASN A 146 -33.12 -10.18 47.36
N MET A 147 -32.00 -9.44 47.37
CA MET A 147 -31.41 -8.88 48.57
C MET A 147 -32.26 -7.76 49.20
N ALA A 148 -33.01 -7.00 48.40
CA ALA A 148 -33.92 -5.96 48.87
C ALA A 148 -35.25 -6.50 49.43
N SER A 149 -35.60 -7.75 49.10
CA SER A 149 -36.85 -8.37 49.49
C SER A 149 -36.75 -9.08 50.84
N ASN A 150 -37.51 -8.64 51.84
CA ASN A 150 -37.61 -9.28 53.17
C ASN A 150 -38.46 -10.59 53.17
N LEU A 151 -38.77 -11.15 52.00
CA LEU A 151 -39.69 -12.29 51.85
C LEU A 151 -39.02 -13.66 52.02
N TYR A 152 -37.69 -13.75 51.90
CA TYR A 152 -36.94 -14.99 51.97
C TYR A 152 -35.97 -14.93 53.17
N GLY A 153 -35.85 -16.02 53.94
CA GLY A 153 -35.05 -16.07 55.17
C GLY A 153 -33.56 -15.73 54.98
N VAL A 154 -32.84 -15.54 56.10
CA VAL A 154 -31.44 -15.06 56.16
C VAL A 154 -30.49 -15.81 55.21
N ASP A 155 -30.62 -17.13 55.11
CA ASP A 155 -29.75 -17.96 54.25
C ASP A 155 -29.88 -17.63 52.74
N PHE A 156 -31.06 -17.20 52.29
CA PHE A 156 -31.31 -16.86 50.89
C PHE A 156 -30.70 -15.48 50.51
N ALA A 157 -30.70 -14.55 51.46
CA ALA A 157 -30.07 -13.25 51.29
C ALA A 157 -28.54 -13.35 51.22
N ASP A 158 -27.93 -14.23 52.02
CA ASP A 158 -26.47 -14.44 51.99
C ASP A 158 -26.00 -15.18 50.73
N GLN A 159 -26.79 -16.13 50.20
CA GLN A 159 -26.52 -16.73 48.89
C GLN A 159 -26.59 -15.69 47.77
N SER A 160 -27.62 -14.84 47.77
CA SER A 160 -27.78 -13.77 46.77
C SER A 160 -26.62 -12.76 46.80
N ARG A 161 -26.03 -12.48 47.97
CA ARG A 161 -24.83 -11.64 48.10
C ARG A 161 -23.59 -12.30 47.49
N THR A 162 -23.44 -13.61 47.68
CA THR A 162 -22.33 -14.37 47.09
C THR A 162 -22.43 -14.37 45.57
N ASP A 163 -23.62 -14.68 45.05
CA ASP A 163 -23.89 -14.71 43.60
C ASP A 163 -23.74 -13.31 42.97
N TYR A 164 -24.21 -12.26 43.66
CA TYR A 164 -24.01 -10.87 43.22
C TYR A 164 -22.53 -10.53 43.03
N LYS A 165 -21.69 -10.80 44.02
CA LYS A 165 -20.24 -10.54 43.93
C LYS A 165 -19.62 -11.31 42.77
N PHE A 166 -19.96 -12.58 42.62
CA PHE A 166 -19.48 -13.41 41.52
C PHE A 166 -19.90 -12.85 40.15
N PHE A 167 -21.16 -12.44 39.98
CA PHE A 167 -21.63 -11.84 38.73
C PHE A 167 -20.98 -10.49 38.45
N CYS A 168 -20.75 -9.64 39.45
CA CYS A 168 -20.01 -8.38 39.27
C CYS A 168 -18.55 -8.61 38.84
N GLU A 169 -17.86 -9.60 39.41
CA GLU A 169 -16.50 -9.97 38.99
C GLU A 169 -16.47 -10.47 37.55
N GLN A 170 -17.43 -11.35 37.17
CA GLN A 170 -17.58 -11.78 35.80
C GLN A 170 -17.89 -10.63 34.85
N TYR A 171 -18.78 -9.71 35.25
CA TYR A 171 -19.15 -8.54 34.46
C TYR A 171 -17.92 -7.70 34.14
N ASN A 172 -17.11 -7.37 35.14
CA ASN A 172 -15.88 -6.60 34.95
C ASN A 172 -14.89 -7.31 34.01
N SER A 173 -14.74 -8.64 34.14
CA SER A 173 -13.88 -9.42 33.26
C SER A 173 -14.36 -9.39 31.81
N VAL A 174 -15.65 -9.65 31.56
CA VAL A 174 -16.25 -9.65 30.22
C VAL A 174 -16.21 -8.25 29.62
N TYR A 175 -16.45 -7.21 30.42
CA TYR A 175 -16.39 -5.82 29.99
C TYR A 175 -14.98 -5.43 29.52
N ASN A 176 -13.94 -5.81 30.26
CA ASN A 176 -12.55 -5.56 29.87
C ASN A 176 -12.18 -6.30 28.56
N GLN A 177 -12.66 -7.53 28.38
CA GLN A 177 -12.47 -8.28 27.14
C GLN A 177 -13.16 -7.58 25.96
N LEU A 178 -14.39 -7.11 26.16
CA LEU A 178 -15.15 -6.37 25.14
C LEU A 178 -14.42 -5.08 24.72
N GLN A 179 -13.93 -4.29 25.68
CA GLN A 179 -13.17 -3.08 25.38
C GLN A 179 -11.91 -3.37 24.57
N LYS A 180 -11.21 -4.46 24.88
CA LYS A 180 -10.03 -4.90 24.12
C LYS A 180 -10.40 -5.25 22.68
N ILE A 181 -11.45 -6.05 22.46
CA ILE A 181 -11.90 -6.45 21.11
C ILE A 181 -12.30 -5.23 20.29
N ILE A 182 -13.04 -4.28 20.87
CA ILE A 182 -13.41 -3.03 20.19
C ILE A 182 -12.16 -2.24 19.77
N SER A 183 -11.17 -2.14 20.66
CA SER A 183 -9.90 -1.48 20.35
C SER A 183 -9.17 -2.17 19.19
N ASP A 184 -9.06 -3.49 19.24
CA ASP A 184 -8.36 -4.30 18.23
C ASP A 184 -9.07 -4.23 16.86
N ILE A 185 -10.41 -4.23 16.83
CA ILE A 185 -11.20 -4.03 15.61
C ILE A 185 -10.90 -2.65 14.99
N ASN A 186 -10.94 -1.59 15.80
CA ASN A 186 -10.67 -0.23 15.33
C ASN A 186 -9.24 -0.10 14.75
N GLN A 187 -8.25 -0.72 15.41
CA GLN A 187 -6.88 -0.75 14.88
C GLN A 187 -6.81 -1.44 13.52
N LEU A 188 -7.45 -2.60 13.35
CA LEU A 188 -7.45 -3.36 12.09
C LEU A 188 -8.20 -2.67 10.95
N GLN A 189 -9.20 -1.85 11.27
CA GLN A 189 -9.94 -1.04 10.28
C GLN A 189 -9.13 0.17 9.80
N HIS A 190 -8.19 0.67 10.60
CA HIS A 190 -7.39 1.86 10.33
C HIS A 190 -5.91 1.58 9.98
N SER A 191 -5.49 0.30 9.96
CA SER A 191 -4.15 -0.19 9.55
C SER A 191 -4.03 -0.53 8.07
#